data_AF-A0A2E7N9P5-F1
#
_entry.id   AF-A0A2E7N9P5-F1
#
_cell.length_a   1.000
_cell.length_b   1.000
_cell.length_c   1.000
_cell.angle_alpha   90.00
_cell.angle_beta   90.00
_cell.angle_gamma   90.00
#
_symmetry.space_group_name_H-M   'P 1'
#
loop_
_entity.id
_entity.type
_entity.pdbx_description
1 polymer ?
#
loop_
_entity_poly.entity_id
_entity_poly.type
_entity_poly.pdbx_seq_one_letter_code
_entity_poly.pdbx_strand_id
1 'polypeptide(L)'
;MNSSLKGRKDKYAMTKEREEVFRGYLIECLEHYRDALAQKMVPGSKGSSVLKKPMAQFCGVGVASVARWFSKPEKLPVGEPLIKLMFFLDSIGYSVIELGKMGETQRNFAGLIGFGILSSKRATKLLDYKETSTLYQVLHGHQGSSPARDRKMWDFWKEKRKELEERKASFRALHGEQTQPTVQPDRASARRGSRPTTSQASAPRESGYEVAMSVVTVHLMQALLIALTEESPFSRLSPSELVALRQSENGRTIINLSAKLSALSARLMTTSESNGGN
;
A
#
# COMPACT_ATOMS: atom_id res chain seq x y z
N MET A 1 -53.74 -8.54 25.90
CA MET A 1 -52.88 -7.71 25.02
C MET A 1 -51.87 -6.99 25.90
N ASN A 2 -50.62 -7.47 25.96
CA ASN A 2 -49.51 -6.73 26.56
C ASN A 2 -48.26 -7.04 25.75
N SER A 3 -47.97 -6.15 24.81
CA SER A 3 -46.74 -6.08 24.03
C SER A 3 -45.79 -5.16 24.80
N SER A 4 -44.64 -5.68 25.25
CA SER A 4 -43.57 -4.83 25.76
C SER A 4 -42.21 -5.41 25.40
N LEU A 5 -41.70 -4.91 24.27
CA LEU A 5 -40.32 -4.49 24.02
C LEU A 5 -39.23 -5.26 24.76
N LYS A 6 -38.87 -6.43 24.21
CA LYS A 6 -37.61 -7.10 24.52
C LYS A 6 -36.48 -6.43 23.72
N GLY A 7 -35.77 -5.52 24.37
CA GLY A 7 -34.63 -4.80 23.80
C GLY A 7 -33.54 -5.76 23.29
N ARG A 8 -33.27 -5.71 21.99
CA ARG A 8 -32.06 -6.26 21.38
C ARG A 8 -30.92 -5.26 21.59
N LYS A 9 -30.22 -5.38 22.71
CA LYS A 9 -28.86 -4.86 22.86
C LYS A 9 -27.93 -6.05 22.91
N ASP A 10 -27.50 -6.54 21.75
CA ASP A 10 -26.38 -7.48 21.66
C ASP A 10 -25.76 -7.40 20.27
N LYS A 11 -24.43 -7.44 20.24
CA LYS A 11 -23.51 -7.57 19.08
C LYS A 11 -22.96 -6.28 18.48
N TYR A 12 -22.21 -5.53 19.28
CA TYR A 12 -20.92 -5.01 18.80
C TYR A 12 -19.84 -5.97 19.31
N ALA A 13 -19.53 -6.99 18.51
CA ALA A 13 -18.32 -7.75 18.71
C ALA A 13 -17.17 -6.77 18.45
N MET A 14 -16.50 -6.33 19.51
CA MET A 14 -15.23 -5.62 19.45
C MET A 14 -14.31 -6.41 18.53
N THR A 15 -14.13 -5.94 17.30
CA THR A 15 -13.07 -6.40 16.40
C THR A 15 -11.79 -6.11 17.14
N LYS A 16 -11.18 -7.15 17.74
CA LYS A 16 -9.84 -7.07 18.30
C LYS A 16 -8.96 -6.47 17.21
N GLU A 17 -8.54 -5.23 17.40
CA GLU A 17 -7.69 -4.53 16.44
C GLU A 17 -6.49 -5.44 16.17
N ARG A 18 -6.33 -5.82 14.90
CA ARG A 18 -5.16 -6.61 14.52
C ARG A 18 -3.96 -5.70 14.70
N GLU A 19 -2.93 -6.24 15.35
CA GLU A 19 -1.64 -5.58 15.39
C GLU A 19 -1.12 -5.49 13.95
N GLU A 20 -1.10 -4.27 13.44
CA GLU A 20 -0.70 -3.96 12.08
C GLU A 20 0.82 -3.99 12.00
N VAL A 21 1.36 -4.87 11.16
CA VAL A 21 2.82 -5.05 11.02
C VAL A 21 3.44 -3.86 10.29
N PHE A 22 2.81 -3.44 9.20
CA PHE A 22 3.26 -2.34 8.35
C PHE A 22 2.11 -1.88 7.45
N ARG A 23 2.06 -0.57 7.18
CA ARG A 23 1.10 0.06 6.27
C ARG A 23 1.81 0.66 5.07
N GLY A 24 1.36 0.34 3.87
CA GLY A 24 1.92 0.94 2.66
C GLY A 24 1.24 0.49 1.38
N TYR A 25 1.75 0.99 0.27
CA TYR A 25 1.47 0.46 -1.05
C TYR A 25 1.98 -0.97 -1.17
N LEU A 26 1.44 -1.74 -2.12
CA LEU A 26 1.77 -3.14 -2.30
C LEU A 26 3.28 -3.37 -2.45
N ILE A 27 3.98 -2.50 -3.20
CA ILE A 27 5.42 -2.58 -3.40
C ILE A 27 6.16 -2.39 -2.06
N GLU A 28 5.81 -1.35 -1.31
CA GLU A 28 6.42 -1.04 0.00
C GLU A 28 6.20 -2.18 1.00
N CYS A 29 4.97 -2.73 1.06
CA CYS A 29 4.65 -3.89 1.88
C CYS A 29 5.46 -5.13 1.49
N LEU A 30 5.67 -5.35 0.19
CA LEU A 30 6.46 -6.47 -0.31
C LEU A 30 7.95 -6.32 0.01
N GLU A 31 8.49 -5.11 -0.10
CA GLU A 31 9.87 -4.79 0.25
C GLU A 31 10.11 -4.95 1.75
N HIS A 32 9.22 -4.40 2.58
CA HIS A 32 9.29 -4.59 4.03
C HIS A 32 9.22 -6.08 4.41
N TYR A 33 8.33 -6.85 3.75
CA TYR A 33 8.26 -8.30 3.95
C TYR A 33 9.54 -9.01 3.54
N ARG A 34 10.14 -8.65 2.39
CA ARG A 34 11.44 -9.18 1.96
C ARG A 34 12.52 -8.92 3.00
N ASP A 35 12.60 -7.71 3.53
CA ASP A 35 13.64 -7.29 4.47
C ASP A 35 13.45 -7.99 5.83
N ALA A 36 12.22 -8.12 6.29
CA ALA A 36 11.87 -8.92 7.46
C ALA A 36 12.25 -10.41 7.29
N LEU A 37 12.09 -10.97 6.10
CA LEU A 37 12.57 -12.32 5.80
C LEU A 37 14.10 -12.40 5.81
N ALA A 38 14.79 -11.40 5.27
CA ALA A 38 16.25 -11.35 5.22
C ALA A 38 16.87 -11.32 6.62
N GLN A 39 16.26 -10.61 7.58
CA GLN A 39 16.69 -10.59 8.97
C GLN A 39 16.60 -11.97 9.66
N LYS A 40 15.67 -12.82 9.20
CA LYS A 40 15.53 -14.21 9.70
C LYS A 40 16.50 -15.19 9.02
N MET A 41 17.25 -14.76 8.00
CA MET A 41 18.17 -15.63 7.27
C MET A 41 19.58 -15.58 7.85
N VAL A 42 20.18 -16.77 8.03
CA VAL A 42 21.64 -16.89 8.19
C VAL A 42 22.28 -16.81 6.81
N PRO A 43 23.25 -15.90 6.57
CA PRO A 43 23.95 -15.76 5.29
C PRO A 43 24.53 -17.11 4.81
N GLY A 44 24.36 -17.44 3.53
CA GLY A 44 24.91 -18.67 2.91
C GLY A 44 24.03 -19.93 3.03
N SER A 45 22.87 -19.87 3.70
CA SER A 45 21.99 -21.03 3.85
C SER A 45 20.98 -21.20 2.70
N LYS A 46 20.58 -22.44 2.42
CA LYS A 46 19.43 -22.78 1.54
C LYS A 46 18.07 -22.25 2.07
N GLY A 47 18.05 -21.53 3.19
CA GLY A 47 16.85 -21.06 3.88
C GLY A 47 16.01 -20.06 3.07
N SER A 48 16.61 -19.36 2.10
CA SER A 48 15.89 -18.36 1.30
C SER A 48 14.72 -18.95 0.50
N SER A 49 14.87 -20.16 -0.05
CA SER A 49 13.78 -20.81 -0.81
C SER A 49 12.66 -21.30 0.11
N VAL A 50 13.00 -21.75 1.32
CA VAL A 50 12.06 -22.23 2.33
C VAL A 50 11.16 -21.09 2.81
N LEU A 51 11.75 -19.92 3.09
CA LEU A 51 10.99 -18.75 3.57
C LEU A 51 10.07 -18.15 2.50
N LYS A 52 10.40 -18.31 1.22
CA LYS A 52 9.55 -17.86 0.08
C LYS A 52 8.42 -18.84 -0.26
N LYS A 53 8.52 -20.09 0.21
CA LYS A 53 7.60 -21.17 -0.14
C LYS A 53 6.13 -20.88 0.24
N PRO A 54 5.81 -20.31 1.42
CA PRO A 54 4.43 -19.96 1.78
C PRO A 54 3.76 -19.03 0.77
N MET A 55 4.45 -17.93 0.40
CA MET A 55 3.94 -16.98 -0.59
C MET A 55 3.76 -17.62 -1.96
N ALA A 56 4.73 -18.42 -2.38
CA ALA A 56 4.68 -19.14 -3.66
C ALA A 56 3.47 -20.09 -3.72
N GLN A 57 3.26 -20.87 -2.66
CA GLN A 57 2.12 -21.79 -2.54
C GLN A 57 0.78 -21.06 -2.50
N PHE A 58 0.67 -20.00 -1.69
CA PHE A 58 -0.56 -19.21 -1.61
C PHE A 58 -0.94 -18.60 -2.95
N CYS A 59 0.03 -18.01 -3.65
CA CYS A 59 -0.20 -17.38 -4.95
C CYS A 59 -0.35 -18.40 -6.10
N GLY A 60 0.00 -19.67 -5.88
CA GLY A 60 0.00 -20.70 -6.92
C GLY A 60 1.09 -20.50 -7.98
N VAL A 61 2.27 -20.00 -7.57
CA VAL A 61 3.41 -19.74 -8.46
C VAL A 61 4.67 -20.47 -7.99
N GLY A 62 5.69 -20.53 -8.83
CA GLY A 62 7.01 -21.04 -8.43
C GLY A 62 7.78 -20.09 -7.50
N VAL A 63 8.65 -20.64 -6.66
CA VAL A 63 9.54 -19.85 -5.77
C VAL A 63 10.43 -18.88 -6.55
N ALA A 64 10.83 -19.25 -7.78
CA ALA A 64 11.58 -18.38 -8.68
C ALA A 64 10.81 -17.09 -9.04
N SER A 65 9.49 -17.16 -9.20
CA SER A 65 8.65 -15.98 -9.45
C SER A 65 8.65 -15.05 -8.24
N VAL A 66 8.52 -15.60 -7.04
CA VAL A 66 8.61 -14.81 -5.79
C VAL A 66 9.99 -14.17 -5.63
N ALA A 67 11.06 -14.93 -5.89
CA ALA A 67 12.42 -14.39 -5.87
C ALA A 67 12.58 -13.24 -6.87
N ARG A 68 11.99 -13.34 -8.07
CA ARG A 68 11.98 -12.27 -9.05
C ARG A 68 11.24 -11.02 -8.55
N TRP A 69 10.10 -11.18 -7.87
CA TRP A 69 9.36 -10.04 -7.30
C TRP A 69 10.19 -9.31 -6.23
N PHE A 70 10.93 -10.04 -5.40
CA PHE A 70 11.80 -9.44 -4.38
C PHE A 70 13.02 -8.71 -4.97
N SER A 71 13.57 -9.21 -6.08
CA SER A 71 14.73 -8.61 -6.74
C SER A 71 14.39 -7.47 -7.68
N LYS A 72 13.17 -7.46 -8.24
CA LYS A 72 12.71 -6.46 -9.22
C LYS A 72 11.30 -6.02 -8.83
N PRO A 73 11.18 -5.06 -7.88
CA PRO A 73 9.89 -4.61 -7.36
C PRO A 73 8.97 -4.06 -8.47
N GLU A 74 9.54 -3.48 -9.53
CA GLU A 74 8.81 -3.01 -10.72
C GLU A 74 8.10 -4.12 -11.50
N LYS A 75 8.49 -5.39 -11.30
CA LYS A 75 7.96 -6.55 -12.03
C LYS A 75 7.01 -7.38 -11.16
N LEU A 76 6.00 -6.71 -10.62
CA LEU A 76 4.91 -7.35 -9.88
C LEU A 76 4.13 -8.36 -10.76
N PRO A 77 3.47 -9.36 -10.14
CA PRO A 77 2.55 -10.21 -10.87
C PRO A 77 1.38 -9.41 -11.46
N VAL A 78 0.73 -9.97 -12.47
CA VAL A 78 -0.49 -9.43 -13.07
C VAL A 78 -1.63 -10.43 -12.93
N GLY A 79 -2.86 -9.93 -12.79
CA GLY A 79 -4.07 -10.76 -12.71
C GLY A 79 -4.23 -11.52 -11.40
N GLU A 80 -4.60 -12.80 -11.45
CA GLU A 80 -4.93 -13.59 -10.26
C GLU A 80 -3.79 -13.63 -9.21
N PRO A 81 -2.52 -13.86 -9.58
CA PRO A 81 -1.44 -13.86 -8.60
C PRO A 81 -1.23 -12.50 -7.92
N LEU A 82 -1.59 -11.38 -8.54
CA LEU A 82 -1.55 -10.05 -7.92
C LEU A 82 -2.60 -9.95 -6.81
N ILE A 83 -3.83 -10.39 -7.08
CA ILE A 83 -4.90 -10.44 -6.08
C ILE A 83 -4.48 -11.31 -4.91
N LYS A 84 -3.97 -12.52 -5.19
CA LYS A 84 -3.47 -13.42 -4.15
C LYS A 84 -2.33 -12.82 -3.35
N LEU A 85 -1.39 -12.11 -3.99
CA LEU A 85 -0.29 -11.46 -3.29
C LEU A 85 -0.78 -10.41 -2.28
N MET A 86 -1.73 -9.56 -2.68
CA MET A 86 -2.32 -8.57 -1.76
C MET A 86 -2.99 -9.23 -0.55
N PHE A 87 -3.80 -10.27 -0.78
CA PHE A 87 -4.47 -10.99 0.32
C PHE A 87 -3.54 -11.85 1.15
N PHE A 88 -2.42 -12.33 0.60
CA PHE A 88 -1.36 -12.98 1.37
C PHE A 88 -0.78 -12.00 2.41
N LEU A 89 -0.40 -10.80 1.96
CA LEU A 89 0.17 -9.75 2.82
C LEU A 89 -0.84 -9.30 3.89
N ASP A 90 -2.10 -9.06 3.51
CA ASP A 90 -3.20 -8.76 4.46
C ASP A 90 -3.38 -9.84 5.53
N SER A 91 -3.26 -11.11 5.13
CA SER A 91 -3.44 -12.24 6.03
C SER A 91 -2.35 -12.33 7.09
N ILE A 92 -1.13 -11.91 6.78
CA ILE A 92 0.00 -11.94 7.71
C ILE A 92 0.20 -10.60 8.44
N GLY A 93 -0.76 -9.66 8.32
CA GLY A 93 -0.83 -8.44 9.13
C GLY A 93 -0.37 -7.16 8.45
N TYR A 94 -0.11 -7.17 7.13
CA TYR A 94 0.21 -5.94 6.39
C TYR A 94 -1.07 -5.24 5.94
N SER A 95 -1.09 -3.91 6.04
CA SER A 95 -2.21 -3.09 5.57
C SER A 95 -1.88 -2.53 4.19
N VAL A 96 -2.34 -3.25 3.15
CA VAL A 96 -2.11 -2.89 1.75
C VAL A 96 -3.11 -1.81 1.31
N ILE A 97 -2.61 -0.62 1.00
CA ILE A 97 -3.43 0.56 0.67
C ILE A 97 -4.36 0.29 -0.53
N GLU A 98 -3.90 -0.45 -1.54
CA GLU A 98 -4.68 -0.80 -2.72
C GLU A 98 -5.93 -1.60 -2.36
N LEU A 99 -5.86 -2.51 -1.38
CA LEU A 99 -7.05 -3.20 -0.88
C LEU A 99 -8.00 -2.25 -0.15
N GLY A 100 -7.47 -1.24 0.55
CA GLY A 100 -8.27 -0.21 1.22
C GLY A 100 -9.01 0.72 0.25
N LYS A 101 -8.44 0.95 -0.94
CA LYS A 101 -9.06 1.77 -2.01
C LYS A 101 -10.18 1.02 -2.76
N MET A 102 -10.18 -0.31 -2.72
CA MET A 102 -11.25 -1.10 -3.32
C MET A 102 -12.58 -0.88 -2.58
N GLY A 103 -13.67 -0.74 -3.34
CA GLY A 103 -15.01 -0.76 -2.76
C GLY A 103 -15.27 -2.06 -2.00
N GLU A 104 -16.08 -2.01 -0.94
CA GLU A 104 -16.28 -3.13 -0.03
C GLU A 104 -16.72 -4.40 -0.77
N THR A 105 -17.67 -4.28 -1.69
CA THR A 105 -18.18 -5.40 -2.49
C THR A 105 -17.08 -6.01 -3.35
N GLN A 106 -16.30 -5.19 -4.05
CA GLN A 106 -15.20 -5.64 -4.90
C GLN A 106 -14.11 -6.30 -4.07
N ARG A 107 -13.72 -5.71 -2.94
CA ARG A 107 -12.72 -6.26 -2.01
C ARG A 107 -13.16 -7.61 -1.46
N ASN A 108 -14.40 -7.71 -1.01
CA ASN A 108 -14.96 -8.95 -0.45
C ASN A 108 -14.99 -10.07 -1.49
N PHE A 109 -15.40 -9.76 -2.71
CA PHE A 109 -15.41 -10.70 -3.82
C PHE A 109 -13.99 -11.07 -4.29
N ALA A 110 -13.07 -10.09 -4.36
CA ALA A 110 -11.65 -10.32 -4.64
C ALA A 110 -11.01 -11.22 -3.59
N GLY A 111 -11.45 -11.14 -2.33
CA GLY A 111 -11.03 -12.06 -1.27
C GLY A 111 -11.35 -13.52 -1.60
N LEU A 112 -12.49 -13.82 -2.23
CA LEU A 112 -12.80 -15.19 -2.67
C LEU A 112 -11.76 -15.71 -3.69
N ILE A 113 -11.25 -14.82 -4.54
CA ILE A 113 -10.20 -15.12 -5.51
C ILE A 113 -8.84 -15.25 -4.82
N GLY A 114 -8.53 -14.32 -3.92
CA GLY A 114 -7.30 -14.30 -3.12
C GLY A 114 -7.09 -15.60 -2.34
N PHE A 115 -8.14 -16.14 -1.73
CA PHE A 115 -8.09 -17.40 -0.98
C PHE A 115 -8.42 -18.64 -1.82
N GLY A 116 -8.53 -18.50 -3.15
CA GLY A 116 -8.73 -19.61 -4.09
C GLY A 116 -10.07 -20.34 -3.94
N ILE A 117 -11.10 -19.70 -3.39
CA ILE A 117 -12.47 -20.24 -3.33
C ILE A 117 -13.12 -20.13 -4.72
N LEU A 118 -12.79 -19.06 -5.43
CA LEU A 118 -13.27 -18.77 -6.76
C LEU A 118 -12.07 -18.46 -7.68
N SER A 119 -11.91 -19.20 -8.78
CA SER A 119 -10.88 -18.85 -9.77
C SER A 119 -11.30 -17.63 -10.61
N SER A 120 -10.36 -16.86 -11.12
CA SER A 120 -10.67 -15.68 -11.95
C SER A 120 -11.48 -16.04 -13.19
N LYS A 121 -11.19 -17.20 -13.81
CA LYS A 121 -11.95 -17.73 -14.96
C LYS A 121 -13.42 -18.00 -14.59
N ARG A 122 -13.67 -18.60 -13.42
CA ARG A 122 -15.03 -18.86 -12.94
C ARG A 122 -15.75 -17.57 -12.54
N ALA A 123 -15.05 -16.64 -11.90
CA ALA A 123 -15.57 -15.31 -11.58
C ALA A 123 -15.98 -14.53 -12.83
N THR A 124 -15.15 -14.56 -13.88
CA THR A 124 -15.40 -13.91 -15.16
C THR A 124 -16.71 -14.44 -15.77
N LYS A 125 -16.88 -15.76 -15.80
CA LYS A 125 -18.11 -16.41 -16.28
C LYS A 125 -19.34 -16.08 -15.43
N LEU A 126 -19.19 -16.10 -14.09
CA LEU A 126 -20.28 -15.82 -13.15
C LEU A 126 -20.87 -14.41 -13.34
N LEU A 127 -19.99 -13.44 -13.60
CA LEU A 127 -20.33 -12.03 -13.74
C LEU A 127 -20.60 -11.63 -15.20
N ASP A 128 -20.52 -12.59 -16.12
CA ASP A 128 -20.73 -12.38 -17.55
C ASP A 128 -19.82 -11.29 -18.14
N TYR A 129 -18.52 -11.39 -17.82
CA TYR A 129 -17.48 -10.60 -18.47
C TYR A 129 -16.93 -11.36 -19.67
N LYS A 130 -16.66 -10.65 -20.78
CA LYS A 130 -16.05 -11.22 -21.98
C LYS A 130 -14.60 -11.65 -21.72
N GLU A 131 -13.87 -10.84 -20.96
CA GLU A 131 -12.45 -11.05 -20.68
C GLU A 131 -12.14 -10.95 -19.19
N THR A 132 -11.17 -11.74 -18.73
CA THR A 132 -10.71 -11.71 -17.34
C THR A 132 -9.93 -10.43 -17.01
N SER A 133 -9.33 -9.78 -18.00
CA SER A 133 -8.69 -8.46 -17.88
C SER A 133 -9.68 -7.40 -17.36
N THR A 134 -10.89 -7.36 -17.94
CA THR A 134 -11.98 -6.47 -17.51
C THR A 134 -12.38 -6.72 -16.07
N LEU A 135 -12.48 -8.00 -15.66
CA LEU A 135 -12.73 -8.35 -14.27
C LEU A 135 -11.68 -7.74 -13.34
N TYR A 136 -10.39 -7.86 -13.68
CA TYR A 136 -9.32 -7.29 -12.87
C TYR A 136 -9.43 -5.77 -12.77
N GLN A 137 -9.65 -5.06 -13.88
CA GLN A 137 -9.82 -3.61 -13.86
C GLN A 137 -10.99 -3.18 -12.96
N VAL A 138 -12.09 -3.92 -12.98
CA VAL A 138 -13.24 -3.68 -12.10
C VAL A 138 -12.91 -3.93 -10.62
N LEU A 139 -12.23 -5.05 -10.31
CA LEU A 139 -11.86 -5.35 -8.92
C LEU A 139 -10.87 -4.34 -8.35
N HIS A 140 -9.97 -3.81 -9.17
CA HIS A 140 -9.02 -2.76 -8.79
C HIS A 140 -9.63 -1.35 -8.77
N GLY A 141 -10.90 -1.19 -9.16
CA GLY A 141 -11.57 0.11 -9.19
C GLY A 141 -11.14 1.02 -10.34
N HIS A 142 -10.39 0.51 -11.32
CA HIS A 142 -10.05 1.25 -12.54
C HIS A 142 -11.24 1.37 -13.49
N GLN A 143 -12.20 0.45 -13.38
CA GLN A 143 -13.43 0.47 -14.17
C GLN A 143 -14.64 0.25 -13.27
N GLY A 144 -15.73 0.96 -13.58
CA GLY A 144 -17.01 0.77 -12.89
C GLY A 144 -17.61 -0.61 -13.18
N SER A 145 -18.35 -1.13 -12.21
CA SER A 145 -19.19 -2.31 -12.36
C SER A 145 -20.65 -1.88 -12.54
N SER A 146 -21.46 -2.71 -13.21
CA SER A 146 -22.89 -2.44 -13.28
C SER A 146 -23.58 -2.85 -11.97
N PRO A 147 -24.69 -2.19 -11.57
CA PRO A 147 -25.40 -2.54 -10.33
C PRO A 147 -25.85 -4.01 -10.27
N ALA A 148 -26.17 -4.61 -11.42
CA ALA A 148 -26.53 -6.02 -11.50
C ALA A 148 -25.34 -6.94 -11.20
N ARG A 149 -24.14 -6.59 -11.66
CA ARG A 149 -22.91 -7.35 -11.38
C ARG A 149 -22.47 -7.16 -9.93
N ASP A 150 -22.60 -5.97 -9.36
CA ASP A 150 -22.28 -5.73 -7.95
C ASP A 150 -23.18 -6.54 -7.02
N ARG A 151 -24.49 -6.63 -7.33
CA ARG A 151 -25.40 -7.52 -6.60
C ARG A 151 -24.96 -8.97 -6.69
N LYS A 152 -24.62 -9.48 -7.89
CA LYS A 152 -24.09 -10.84 -8.05
C LYS A 152 -22.81 -11.09 -7.25
N MET A 153 -21.87 -10.14 -7.26
CA MET A 153 -20.64 -10.24 -6.46
C MET A 153 -20.97 -10.34 -4.96
N TRP A 154 -21.85 -9.47 -4.49
CA TRP A 154 -22.27 -9.42 -3.09
C TRP A 154 -22.99 -10.68 -2.63
N ASP A 155 -23.94 -11.17 -3.42
CA ASP A 155 -24.73 -12.36 -3.09
C ASP A 155 -23.84 -13.62 -3.08
N PHE A 156 -22.95 -13.75 -4.06
CA PHE A 156 -22.00 -14.87 -4.10
C PHE A 156 -21.00 -14.82 -2.94
N TRP A 157 -20.52 -13.63 -2.57
CA TRP A 157 -19.69 -13.47 -1.38
C TRP A 157 -20.43 -13.84 -0.10
N LYS A 158 -21.69 -13.42 0.06
CA LYS A 158 -22.51 -13.78 1.23
C LYS A 158 -22.64 -15.30 1.37
N GLU A 159 -22.92 -15.99 0.26
CA GLU A 159 -23.02 -17.45 0.23
C GLU A 159 -21.71 -18.11 0.69
N LYS A 160 -20.56 -17.57 0.25
CA LYS A 160 -19.23 -18.12 0.51
C LYS A 160 -18.50 -17.52 1.71
N ARG A 161 -19.15 -16.63 2.47
CA ARG A 161 -18.52 -15.87 3.55
C ARG A 161 -17.94 -16.78 4.64
N LYS A 162 -18.68 -17.83 5.02
CA LYS A 162 -18.24 -18.77 6.06
C LYS A 162 -16.97 -19.51 5.64
N GLU A 163 -16.96 -20.06 4.42
CA GLU A 163 -15.79 -20.73 3.84
C GLU A 163 -14.59 -19.78 3.73
N LEU A 164 -14.83 -18.51 3.36
CA LEU A 164 -13.78 -17.48 3.31
C LEU A 164 -13.14 -17.22 4.68
N GLU A 165 -13.96 -17.06 5.72
CA GLU A 165 -13.44 -16.81 7.07
C GLU A 165 -12.73 -18.05 7.65
N GLU A 166 -13.20 -19.26 7.33
CA GLU A 166 -12.50 -20.50 7.68
C GLU A 166 -11.12 -20.57 7.00
N ARG A 167 -11.02 -20.35 5.68
CA ARG A 167 -9.73 -20.35 4.98
C ARG A 167 -8.78 -19.27 5.49
N LYS A 168 -9.30 -18.08 5.79
CA LYS A 168 -8.54 -16.99 6.42
C LYS A 168 -7.98 -17.41 7.78
N ALA A 169 -8.81 -18.03 8.62
CA ALA A 169 -8.41 -18.47 9.95
C ALA A 169 -7.36 -19.60 9.87
N SER A 170 -7.58 -20.61 9.03
CA SER A 170 -6.62 -21.70 8.82
C SER A 170 -5.28 -21.20 8.29
N PHE A 171 -5.29 -20.27 7.34
CA PHE A 171 -4.07 -19.68 6.80
C PHE A 171 -3.31 -18.89 7.88
N ARG A 172 -4.01 -18.08 8.68
CA ARG A 172 -3.41 -17.36 9.82
C ARG A 172 -2.85 -18.30 10.88
N ALA A 173 -3.53 -19.41 11.18
CA ALA A 173 -3.03 -20.39 12.13
C ALA A 173 -1.74 -21.06 11.62
N LEU A 174 -1.63 -21.32 10.32
CA LEU A 174 -0.46 -21.98 9.74
C LEU A 174 0.76 -21.05 9.61
N HIS A 175 0.54 -19.75 9.34
CA HIS A 175 1.60 -18.83 8.94
C HIS A 175 1.75 -17.58 9.81
N GLY A 176 0.77 -17.28 10.67
CA GLY A 176 0.74 -16.06 11.49
C GLY A 176 1.95 -15.94 12.43
N GLU A 177 2.36 -17.03 13.08
CA GLU A 177 3.51 -17.01 13.98
C GLU A 177 4.86 -17.03 13.25
N GLN A 178 4.94 -17.66 12.07
CA GLN A 178 6.21 -17.75 11.34
C GLN A 178 6.63 -16.44 10.67
N THR A 179 5.68 -15.57 10.32
CA THR A 179 5.94 -14.40 9.46
C THR A 179 5.86 -13.05 10.13
N GLN A 180 5.41 -12.95 11.39
CA GLN A 180 5.51 -11.68 12.10
C GLN A 180 6.99 -11.26 12.20
N PRO A 181 7.39 -10.12 11.60
CA PRO A 181 8.66 -9.51 11.90
C PRO A 181 8.66 -9.23 13.40
N THR A 182 9.72 -9.62 14.11
CA THR A 182 9.89 -9.15 15.48
C THR A 182 10.05 -7.64 15.37
N VAL A 183 8.98 -6.89 15.63
CA VAL A 183 9.02 -5.45 15.76
C VAL A 183 9.92 -5.19 16.96
N GLN A 184 11.21 -4.95 16.71
CA GLN A 184 12.05 -4.34 17.72
C GLN A 184 11.55 -2.91 17.83
N PRO A 185 10.98 -2.50 18.97
CA PRO A 185 10.61 -1.11 19.16
C PRO A 185 11.87 -0.28 18.99
N ASP A 186 11.80 0.74 18.13
CA ASP A 186 12.87 1.71 17.91
C ASP A 186 13.41 2.19 19.26
N ARG A 187 14.57 1.67 19.65
CA ARG A 187 15.39 2.21 20.74
C ARG A 187 16.08 3.48 20.24
N ALA A 188 15.28 4.48 19.90
CA ALA A 188 15.75 5.81 19.51
C ALA A 188 15.04 6.87 20.33
N SER A 189 15.15 6.80 21.67
CA SER A 189 14.89 7.92 22.59
C SER A 189 15.30 7.59 24.04
N ALA A 190 16.60 7.45 24.30
CA ALA A 190 17.15 7.58 25.66
C ALA A 190 18.66 7.83 25.61
N ARG A 191 19.07 9.04 25.26
CA ARG A 191 20.38 9.57 25.67
C ARG A 191 20.22 11.02 26.13
N ARG A 192 20.22 11.21 27.45
CA ARG A 192 20.52 12.48 28.11
C ARG A 192 21.37 12.21 29.36
N GLY A 193 22.53 12.85 29.42
CA GLY A 193 23.47 12.91 30.56
C GLY A 193 24.78 12.13 30.31
N SER A 194 25.84 12.72 29.73
CA SER A 194 26.97 13.44 30.39
C SER A 194 27.98 12.49 31.07
N ARG A 195 29.32 12.50 30.90
CA ARG A 195 30.35 13.45 30.40
C ARG A 195 31.70 12.65 30.25
N PRO A 196 32.93 13.24 30.13
CA PRO A 196 33.80 13.15 28.94
C PRO A 196 35.14 12.40 29.15
N THR A 197 35.82 11.98 28.07
CA THR A 197 37.29 11.98 27.98
C THR A 197 37.81 11.89 26.55
N THR A 198 38.38 13.02 26.09
CA THR A 198 39.71 13.18 25.48
C THR A 198 40.19 12.28 24.32
N SER A 199 40.32 12.96 23.17
CA SER A 199 41.42 12.91 22.18
C SER A 199 41.71 11.62 21.40
N GLN A 200 41.49 11.65 20.09
CA GLN A 200 42.58 11.93 19.14
C GLN A 200 42.03 12.19 17.72
N ALA A 201 42.74 13.06 17.03
CA ALA A 201 42.43 13.61 15.72
C ALA A 201 42.60 12.58 14.59
N SER A 202 41.74 12.67 13.57
CA SER A 202 42.03 12.28 12.19
C SER A 202 41.07 13.00 11.22
N ALA A 203 41.62 13.38 10.07
CA ALA A 203 41.17 14.31 9.04
C ALA A 203 39.76 14.07 8.42
N PRO A 204 39.18 15.07 7.72
CA PRO A 204 37.82 15.02 7.22
C PRO A 204 37.73 14.19 5.93
N ARG A 205 36.81 13.21 5.91
CA ARG A 205 36.33 12.59 4.68
C ARG A 205 34.97 13.18 4.35
N GLU A 206 34.93 13.91 3.24
CA GLU A 206 33.73 14.27 2.51
C GLU A 206 32.95 13.03 2.07
N SER A 207 31.69 13.26 1.69
CA SER A 207 30.75 12.39 0.96
C SER A 207 29.69 11.64 1.78
N GLY A 208 28.45 11.86 1.36
CA GLY A 208 27.35 10.89 1.54
C GLY A 208 25.99 11.50 1.86
N TYR A 209 25.94 12.58 2.64
CA TYR A 209 24.67 13.02 3.24
C TYR A 209 23.91 14.12 2.48
N GLU A 210 24.54 14.83 1.53
CA GLU A 210 23.86 15.91 0.78
C GLU A 210 23.04 15.43 -0.43
N VAL A 211 23.35 14.27 -1.02
CA VAL A 211 22.68 13.82 -2.25
C VAL A 211 21.31 13.18 -1.96
N ALA A 212 21.15 12.52 -0.81
CA ALA A 212 19.88 11.87 -0.46
C ALA A 212 18.76 12.89 -0.12
N MET A 213 19.12 14.00 0.53
CA MET A 213 18.18 15.07 0.84
C MET A 213 17.73 15.82 -0.42
N SER A 214 18.60 15.98 -1.43
CA SER A 214 18.22 16.67 -2.67
C SER A 214 17.24 15.84 -3.51
N VAL A 215 17.42 14.51 -3.60
CA VAL A 215 16.54 13.62 -4.38
C VAL A 215 15.15 13.49 -3.77
N VAL A 216 15.06 13.35 -2.44
CA VAL A 216 13.77 13.29 -1.73
C VAL A 216 13.04 14.62 -1.85
N THR A 217 13.76 15.75 -1.71
CA THR A 217 13.16 17.08 -1.84
C THR A 217 12.69 17.34 -3.27
N VAL A 218 13.44 16.92 -4.29
CA VAL A 218 13.05 17.07 -5.70
C VAL A 218 11.83 16.19 -6.03
N HIS A 219 11.75 14.95 -5.54
CA HIS A 219 10.57 14.09 -5.76
C HIS A 219 9.33 14.62 -5.05
N LEU A 220 9.49 15.17 -3.84
CA LEU A 220 8.39 15.79 -3.10
C LEU A 220 7.91 17.07 -3.80
N MET A 221 8.84 17.89 -4.31
CA MET A 221 8.53 19.08 -5.09
C MET A 221 7.88 18.75 -6.43
N GLN A 222 8.29 17.67 -7.09
CA GLN A 222 7.72 17.21 -8.36
C GLN A 222 6.33 16.61 -8.16
N ALA A 223 6.10 15.83 -7.09
CA ALA A 223 4.79 15.33 -6.72
C ALA A 223 3.81 16.45 -6.34
N LEU A 224 4.28 17.47 -5.61
CA LEU A 224 3.50 18.68 -5.31
C LEU A 224 3.20 19.51 -6.55
N LEU A 225 4.14 19.60 -7.51
CA LEU A 225 3.90 20.29 -8.78
C LEU A 225 2.81 19.58 -9.59
N ILE A 226 2.92 18.26 -9.76
CA ILE A 226 1.95 17.45 -10.50
C ILE A 226 0.54 17.58 -9.88
N ALA A 227 0.45 17.52 -8.56
CA ALA A 227 -0.82 17.68 -7.83
C ALA A 227 -1.42 19.09 -7.95
N LEU A 228 -0.62 20.11 -8.27
CA LEU A 228 -1.07 21.49 -8.47
C LEU A 228 -1.33 21.84 -9.95
N THR A 229 -0.75 21.09 -10.90
CA THR A 229 -0.81 21.40 -12.34
C THR A 229 -1.83 20.60 -13.13
N GLU A 230 -2.15 19.35 -12.74
CA GLU A 230 -3.02 18.50 -13.58
C GLU A 230 -4.52 18.81 -13.45
N GLU A 231 -4.96 19.36 -12.31
CA GLU A 231 -6.24 20.07 -12.18
C GLU A 231 -6.03 21.17 -11.15
N SER A 232 -6.30 22.44 -11.48
CA SER A 232 -6.24 23.54 -10.52
C SER A 232 -7.09 23.16 -9.28
N PRO A 233 -6.51 22.79 -8.13
CA PRO A 233 -7.33 22.38 -6.98
C PRO A 233 -8.13 23.59 -6.44
N PHE A 234 -7.72 24.79 -6.82
CA PHE A 234 -8.39 26.05 -6.55
C PHE A 234 -9.61 26.30 -7.43
N SER A 235 -9.74 25.61 -8.57
CA SER A 235 -10.90 25.75 -9.47
C SER A 235 -12.19 25.17 -8.88
N ARG A 236 -12.07 24.32 -7.85
CA ARG A 236 -13.20 23.77 -7.08
C ARG A 236 -13.57 24.61 -5.86
N LEU A 237 -12.76 25.62 -5.52
CA LEU A 237 -13.03 26.50 -4.38
C LEU A 237 -13.92 27.66 -4.82
N SER A 238 -14.96 27.92 -4.02
CA SER A 238 -15.79 29.11 -4.17
C SER A 238 -15.00 30.40 -3.87
N PRO A 239 -15.45 31.56 -4.39
CA PRO A 239 -14.78 32.84 -4.14
C PRO A 239 -14.60 33.18 -2.65
N SER A 240 -15.54 32.80 -1.79
CA SER A 240 -15.47 33.00 -0.34
C SER A 240 -14.42 32.12 0.33
N GLU A 241 -14.27 30.87 -0.12
CA GLU A 241 -13.23 29.95 0.38
C GLU A 241 -11.83 30.40 -0.05
N LEU A 242 -11.68 30.97 -1.24
CA LEU A 242 -10.42 31.57 -1.69
C LEU A 242 -10.02 32.78 -0.83
N VAL A 243 -10.98 33.60 -0.41
CA VAL A 243 -10.73 34.73 0.50
C VAL A 243 -10.34 34.23 1.88
N ALA A 244 -11.03 33.23 2.43
CA ALA A 244 -10.70 32.62 3.71
C ALA A 244 -9.30 31.98 3.69
N LEU A 245 -8.94 31.31 2.59
CA LEU A 245 -7.61 30.73 2.42
C LEU A 245 -6.52 31.81 2.38
N ARG A 246 -6.74 32.93 1.66
CA ARG A 246 -5.81 34.07 1.61
C ARG A 246 -5.62 34.77 2.97
N GLN A 247 -6.62 34.71 3.83
CA GLN A 247 -6.58 35.29 5.17
C GLN A 247 -5.96 34.34 6.20
N SER A 248 -5.94 33.04 5.93
CA SER A 248 -5.27 32.06 6.79
C SER A 248 -3.74 32.13 6.68
N GLU A 249 -3.04 31.97 7.80
CA GLU A 249 -1.58 31.97 7.89
C GLU A 249 -0.95 30.85 7.02
N ASN A 250 -1.61 29.69 7.00
CA ASN A 250 -1.21 28.55 6.18
C ASN A 250 -1.46 28.81 4.68
N GLY A 251 -2.55 29.47 4.30
CA GLY A 251 -2.86 29.74 2.90
C GLY A 251 -1.92 30.78 2.27
N ARG A 252 -1.43 31.75 3.05
CA ARG A 252 -0.35 32.66 2.60
C ARG A 252 0.94 31.90 2.28
N THR A 253 1.29 30.92 3.12
CA THR A 253 2.48 30.09 2.91
C THR A 253 2.34 29.23 1.65
N ILE A 254 1.17 28.64 1.42
CA ILE A 254 0.87 27.84 0.22
C ILE A 254 0.95 28.68 -1.05
N ILE A 255 0.38 29.90 -1.04
CA ILE A 255 0.43 30.82 -2.19
C ILE A 255 1.86 31.30 -2.47
N ASN A 256 2.65 31.56 -1.43
CA ASN A 256 4.04 31.98 -1.62
C ASN A 256 4.92 30.84 -2.16
N LEU A 257 4.68 29.60 -1.69
CA LEU A 257 5.33 28.41 -2.24
C LEU A 257 4.96 28.17 -3.70
N SER A 258 3.68 28.30 -4.07
CA SER A 258 3.28 28.13 -5.47
C SER A 258 3.91 29.19 -6.39
N ALA A 259 3.97 30.45 -5.96
CA ALA A 259 4.64 31.52 -6.71
C ALA A 259 6.15 31.25 -6.89
N LYS A 260 6.83 30.80 -5.83
CA LYS A 260 8.25 30.43 -5.88
C LYS A 260 8.50 29.24 -6.80
N LEU A 261 7.63 28.22 -6.76
CA LEU A 261 7.71 27.05 -7.64
C LEU A 261 7.49 27.41 -9.11
N SER A 262 6.51 28.27 -9.42
CA SER A 262 6.28 28.77 -10.78
C SER A 262 7.48 29.58 -11.29
N ALA A 263 8.08 30.43 -10.46
CA ALA A 263 9.29 31.16 -10.82
C ALA A 263 10.49 30.23 -11.07
N LEU A 264 10.60 29.16 -10.29
CA LEU A 264 11.68 28.17 -10.41
C LEU A 264 11.50 27.31 -11.68
N SER A 265 10.26 26.90 -11.99
CA SER A 265 9.90 26.22 -13.23
C SER A 265 10.21 27.08 -14.46
N ALA A 266 9.80 28.36 -14.45
CA ALA A 266 10.10 29.29 -15.54
C ALA A 266 11.62 29.44 -15.77
N ARG A 267 12.42 29.53 -14.70
CA ARG A 267 13.88 29.60 -14.81
C ARG A 267 14.50 28.33 -15.39
N LEU A 268 14.01 27.15 -14.99
CA LEU A 268 14.46 25.86 -15.53
C LEU A 268 14.14 25.69 -17.02
N MET A 269 13.01 26.22 -17.47
CA MET A 269 12.65 26.21 -18.91
C MET A 269 13.56 27.15 -19.71
N THR A 270 13.89 28.34 -19.17
CA THR A 270 14.80 29.27 -19.86
C THR A 270 16.26 28.80 -19.89
N THR A 271 16.71 27.98 -18.93
CA THR A 271 18.07 27.43 -18.94
C THR A 271 18.22 26.22 -19.87
N SER A 272 17.16 25.45 -20.12
CA SER A 272 17.21 24.31 -21.07
C SER A 272 17.33 24.77 -22.52
N GLU A 273 16.73 25.90 -22.89
CA GLU A 273 16.81 26.48 -24.23
C GLU A 273 18.21 27.06 -24.56
N SER A 274 18.99 27.48 -23.55
CA SER A 274 20.34 28.03 -23.78
C SER A 274 21.43 26.97 -24.02
N ASN A 275 21.16 25.69 -23.74
CA ASN A 275 22.16 24.61 -23.80
C ASN A 275 22.00 23.67 -25.02
N GLY A 276 21.05 23.97 -25.93
CA GLY A 276 20.79 23.19 -27.15
C GLY A 276 21.37 23.78 -28.43
N GLY A 277 22.20 24.83 -28.34
CA GLY A 277 22.84 25.48 -29.49
C GLY A 277 24.35 25.27 -29.49
N ASN A 278 24.81 24.10 -29.92
CA ASN A 278 26.14 23.86 -30.50
C ASN A 278 26.13 22.54 -31.28
#